data_AF-A0A3D1ATX2-F1
#
_entry.id   AF-A0A3D1ATX2-F1
#
_cell.length_a   1.000
_cell.length_b   1.000
_cell.length_c   1.000
_cell.angle_alpha   90.00
_cell.angle_beta   90.00
_cell.angle_gamma   90.00
#
_symmetry.space_group_name_H-M   'P 1'
#
loop_
_entity.id
_entity.type
_entity.pdbx_description
1 polymer ?
#
loop_
_entity_poly.entity_id
_entity_poly.type
_entity_poly.pdbx_seq_one_letter_code
_entity_poly.pdbx_strand_id
1 'polypeptide(L)' 'MTINAKYEDGVFKPLEDVTIDEGTVVEVRVPSYSERLRAKSRSVGDFAFYGMWKDRSDIGDSVEYINNLRHDLRG' A
#
# COMPACT_ATOMS: atom_id res chain seq x y z
N MET A 1 13.77 18.43 7.63
CA MET A 1 14.05 17.43 6.58
C MET A 1 13.76 16.06 7.17
N THR A 2 13.10 15.17 6.43
CA THR A 2 12.81 13.81 6.91
C THR A 2 13.53 12.83 6.01
N ILE A 3 14.40 12.01 6.58
CA ILE A 3 15.20 11.03 5.84
C ILE A 3 14.60 9.67 6.11
N ASN A 4 14.14 9.01 5.05
CA ASN A 4 13.69 7.64 5.19
C ASN A 4 14.92 6.74 5.35
N ALA A 5 14.91 5.91 6.39
CA ALA A 5 16.00 5.00 6.68
C ALA A 5 15.47 3.61 7.01
N LYS A 6 16.26 2.59 6.68
CA LYS A 6 16.04 1.21 7.09
C LYS A 6 16.93 0.90 8.28
N TYR A 7 16.36 0.25 9.28
CA TYR A 7 17.12 -0.22 10.43
C TYR A 7 17.64 -1.63 10.17
N GLU A 8 18.97 -1.79 10.08
CA GLU A 8 19.66 -3.06 9.86
C GLU A 8 20.88 -3.14 10.77
N ASP A 9 21.05 -4.27 11.46
CA ASP A 9 22.22 -4.56 12.31
C ASP A 9 22.54 -3.47 13.34
N GLY A 10 21.53 -2.79 13.88
CA GLY A 10 21.71 -1.72 14.86
C GLY A 10 21.96 -0.33 14.26
N VAL A 11 21.97 -0.21 12.93
CA VAL A 11 22.30 1.03 12.20
C VAL A 11 21.12 1.48 11.36
N PHE A 12 20.80 2.79 11.41
CA PHE A 12 19.84 3.40 10.49
C PHE A 12 20.55 3.77 9.19
N LYS A 13 20.25 3.02 8.13
CA LYS A 13 20.79 3.25 6.78
C LYS A 13 19.81 4.10 5.98
N PRO A 14 20.16 5.33 5.55
CA PRO A 14 19.28 6.15 4.73
C PRO A 14 19.03 5.49 3.37
N LEU A 15 17.84 5.68 2.81
CA LEU A 15 17.47 5.18 1.48
C LEU A 15 17.93 6.10 0.34
N GLU A 16 18.36 7.31 0.70
CA GLU A 16 18.82 8.36 -0.22
C GLU A 16 20.23 8.79 0.22
N ASP A 17 21.05 9.24 -0.73
CA ASP A 17 22.35 9.84 -0.42
C ASP A 17 22.13 11.18 0.29
N VAL A 18 22.38 11.20 1.60
CA VAL A 18 22.26 12.40 2.42
C VAL A 18 23.57 12.67 3.14
N THR A 19 24.15 13.84 2.87
CA THR A 19 25.28 14.39 3.62
C THR A 19 24.79 14.96 4.94
N ILE A 20 25.21 14.33 6.03
CA ILE A 20 25.01 14.80 7.40
C ILE A 20 26.40 14.89 8.04
N ASP A 21 26.68 16.00 8.71
CA ASP A 21 27.96 16.21 9.38
C ASP A 21 28.03 15.42 10.69
N GLU A 22 29.24 14.98 11.05
CA GLU A 22 29.49 14.30 12.31
C GLU A 22 29.09 15.19 13.50
N GLY A 23 28.42 14.61 14.51
CA GLY A 23 27.91 15.34 15.66
C GLY A 23 26.53 15.97 15.47
N THR A 24 25.91 15.83 14.28
CA THR A 24 24.53 16.28 14.06
C THR A 24 23.55 15.46 14.90
N VAL A 25 22.78 16.14 15.76
CA VAL A 25 21.71 15.52 16.55
C VAL A 25 20.45 15.42 15.70
N VAL A 26 19.90 14.22 15.59
CA VAL A 26 18.69 13.94 14.80
C VAL A 26 17.61 13.30 15.67
N GLU A 27 16.34 13.58 15.35
CA GLU A 27 15.19 12.91 15.95
C GLU A 27 14.80 11.69 15.09
N VAL A 28 14.67 10.53 15.72
CA VAL A 28 14.26 9.30 15.05
C VAL A 28 12.77 9.06 15.28
N ARG A 29 11.97 9.20 14.23
CA ARG A 29 10.55 8.83 14.26
C ARG A 29 10.35 7.44 13.69
N VAL A 30 10.00 6.47 14.54
CA VAL A 30 9.60 5.13 14.11
C VAL A 30 8.08 5.07 13.98
N PRO A 31 7.52 4.89 12.76
CA PRO A 31 6.08 4.76 12.59
C PRO A 31 5.58 3.49 13.27
N SER A 32 4.49 3.66 14.02
CA SER A 32 3.78 2.60 14.71
C SER A 32 3.21 1.57 13.73
N TYR A 33 2.99 0.34 14.20
CA TYR A 33 2.45 -0.75 13.36
C TYR A 33 1.12 -0.37 12.68
N SER A 34 0.26 0.37 13.37
CA SER A 34 -1.03 0.86 12.85
C SER A 34 -0.86 1.91 11.75
N GLU A 35 0.13 2.79 11.84
CA GLU A 35 0.46 3.76 10.78
C GLU A 35 0.99 3.06 9.53
N ARG A 36 1.82 2.00 9.69
CA ARG A 36 2.30 1.18 8.57
C ARG A 36 1.16 0.46 7.86
N LEU A 37 0.16 -0.02 8.61
CA LEU A 37 -1.03 -0.65 8.04
C LEU A 37 -1.93 0.35 7.29
N ARG A 38 -2.02 1.61 7.73
CA ARG A 38 -2.75 2.65 6.98
C ARG A 38 -2.04 3.03 5.68
N ALA A 39 -0.71 3.00 5.66
CA ALA A 39 0.07 3.25 4.45
C ALA A 39 -0.03 2.10 3.43
N LYS A 40 -0.45 0.91 3.87
CA LYS A 40 -0.72 -0.21 2.97
C LYS A 40 -2.06 0.03 2.29
N SER A 41 -2.03 0.23 0.98
CA SER A 41 -3.25 0.29 0.16
C SER A 41 -4.13 -0.92 0.46
N ARG A 42 -5.38 -0.68 0.87
CA ARG A 42 -6.35 -1.75 1.11
C ARG A 42 -6.43 -2.63 -0.14
N SER A 43 -6.29 -3.94 0.04
CA SER A 43 -6.49 -4.88 -1.04
C SER A 43 -7.94 -4.79 -1.50
N VAL A 44 -8.20 -5.00 -2.80
CA VAL A 44 -9.57 -5.13 -3.30
C VAL A 44 -10.31 -6.27 -2.58
N GLY A 45 -9.56 -7.28 -2.09
CA GLY A 45 -10.07 -8.36 -1.26
C GLY A 45 -10.55 -7.96 0.14
N ASP A 46 -10.15 -6.79 0.65
CA ASP A 46 -10.49 -6.32 2.00
C ASP A 46 -11.84 -5.57 2.04
N PHE A 47 -12.49 -5.38 0.89
CA PHE A 47 -13.76 -4.69 0.81
C PHE A 47 -14.93 -5.66 1.07
N ALA A 48 -15.93 -5.20 1.83
CA ALA A 48 -17.12 -6.00 2.15
C ALA A 48 -17.88 -6.50 0.90
N PHE A 49 -17.78 -5.78 -0.22
CA PHE A 49 -18.37 -6.19 -1.49
C PHE A 49 -17.62 -7.33 -2.19
N TYR A 50 -16.34 -7.60 -1.86
CA TYR A 50 -15.54 -8.60 -2.56
C TYR A 50 -16.11 -10.02 -2.39
N GLY A 51 -16.62 -10.35 -1.20
CA GLY A 51 -17.30 -11.61 -0.94
C GLY A 51 -18.68 -11.72 -1.59
N MET A 52 -19.34 -10.60 -1.86
CA MET A 52 -20.69 -10.59 -2.45
C MET A 52 -20.72 -11.09 -3.90
N TRP A 53 -19.58 -11.10 -4.60
CA TRP A 53 -19.49 -11.69 -5.94
C TRP A 53 -19.39 -13.21 -5.92
N LYS A 54 -18.91 -13.81 -4.82
CA LYS A 54 -18.71 -15.26 -4.70
C LYS A 54 -20.04 -16.03 -4.70
N ASP A 55 -21.10 -15.41 -4.16
CA ASP A 55 -22.41 -16.03 -4.01
C ASP A 55 -23.40 -15.62 -5.13
N ARG A 56 -22.93 -14.87 -6.12
CA ARG A 56 -23.74 -14.48 -7.29
C ARG A 56 -23.58 -15.48 -8.41
N SER A 57 -24.60 -16.29 -8.62
CA SER A 57 -24.68 -17.25 -9.74
C SER A 57 -25.11 -16.61 -11.06
N ASP A 58 -25.55 -15.35 -11.03
CA ASP A 58 -26.02 -14.59 -12.18
C ASP A 58 -24.91 -13.79 -12.88
N ILE A 59 -23.75 -13.66 -12.24
CA ILE A 59 -22.54 -13.06 -12.80
C ILE A 59 -21.51 -14.19 -12.88
N GLY A 60 -21.19 -14.65 -14.10
CA GLY A 60 -20.26 -15.75 -14.35
C GLY A 60 -18.83 -15.44 -13.88
N ASP A 61 -17.96 -15.00 -14.79
CA ASP A 61 -16.59 -14.59 -14.46
C ASP A 61 -16.53 -13.08 -14.19
N SER A 62 -15.92 -12.71 -13.06
CA SER A 62 -15.62 -11.32 -12.68
C SER A 62 -14.90 -10.53 -13.80
N VAL A 63 -14.03 -11.18 -14.56
CA VAL A 63 -13.29 -10.56 -15.66
C VAL A 63 -14.21 -10.31 -16.86
N GLU A 64 -15.06 -11.27 -17.18
CA GLU A 64 -16.04 -11.18 -18.27
C GLU A 64 -17.09 -10.10 -17.98
N TYR A 65 -17.59 -10.01 -16.74
CA TYR A 65 -18.51 -8.95 -16.33
C TYR A 65 -17.91 -7.55 -16.48
N ILE A 66 -16.66 -7.36 -16.03
CA ILE A 66 -15.97 -6.06 -16.16
C ILE A 66 -15.74 -5.71 -17.64
N ASN A 67 -15.40 -6.70 -18.46
CA ASN A 67 -15.21 -6.50 -19.89
C ASN A 67 -16.52 -6.12 -20.60
N ASN A 68 -17.64 -6.76 -20.27
CA ASN A 68 -18.96 -6.41 -20.80
C ASN A 68 -19.39 -5.00 -20.35
N LEU A 69 -19.18 -4.65 -19.08
CA LEU A 69 -19.48 -3.30 -18.58
C LEU A 69 -18.65 -2.22 -19.29
N ARG A 70 -17.38 -2.51 -19.60
CA ARG A 70 -16.52 -1.61 -20.39
C ARG A 70 -16.93 -1.54 -21.85
N HIS A 71 -17.48 -2.62 -22.40
CA HIS A 71 -18.03 -2.66 -23.75
C HIS A 71 -19.29 -1.79 -23.82
N ASP A 72 -20.26 -1.99 -22.93
CA ASP A 72 -21.51 -1.20 -22.87
C ASP A 72 -21.27 0.30 -22.62
N LEU A 73 -20.24 0.65 -21.86
CA LEU A 73 -19.83 2.06 -21.65
C LEU A 73 -19.12 2.69 -22.85
N ARG A 74 -18.69 1.88 -23.83
CA ARG A 74 -18.02 2.33 -25.04
C ARG A 74 -18.83 2.11 -26.32
N GLY A 75 -20.02 1.53 -26.23
CA GLY A 75 -20.96 1.32 -27.34
C GLY A 75 -21.11 -0.16 -27.69
#